data_AF-A0A3D4CW49-F1
#
_entry.id   AF-A0A3D4CW49-F1
#
_cell.length_a   1.000
_cell.length_b   1.000
_cell.length_c   1.000
_cell.angle_alpha   90.00
_cell.angle_beta   90.00
_cell.angle_gamma   90.00
#
_symmetry.space_group_name_H-M   'P 1'
#
loop_
_entity.id
_entity.type
_entity.pdbx_description
1 polymer ?
#
loop_
_entity_poly.entity_id
_entity_poly.type
_entity_poly.pdbx_seq_one_letter_code
_entity_poly.pdbx_strand_id
1 'polypeptide(L)'
;ERLKLRDPGAIPEDEMWRWVRKEGKPLHDILLGRSDHQPDLQAAWRAADQVGRLDFAGALELLKSADPNERYWAVIALRSGGYEHGEQLAGYLDDISASVRIEVADWLAREKGSRKRALDRLTRELTHEDWWVALRACRAIELLGEDAREALPFMKKLYAKNRNRKGDGPFYLAFSSGAFLDGLGEKTEPWDFAPGAGAFTPEPKKKQDRDRARIGR
;
A
#
# COMPACT_ATOMS: atom_id res chain seq x y z
N GLU A 1 -19.11 -3.48 17.02
CA GLU A 1 -19.80 -2.71 15.96
C GLU A 1 -19.20 -2.97 14.58
N ARG A 2 -17.87 -2.83 14.42
CA ARG A 2 -17.12 -3.13 13.17
C ARG A 2 -17.52 -4.44 12.47
N LEU A 3 -17.58 -5.56 13.21
CA LEU A 3 -17.99 -6.86 12.64
C LEU A 3 -19.46 -6.90 12.19
N LYS A 4 -20.35 -6.15 12.85
CA LYS A 4 -21.77 -6.05 12.43
C LYS A 4 -21.89 -5.29 11.11
N LEU A 5 -21.03 -4.28 10.92
CA LEU A 5 -20.97 -3.47 9.70
C LEU A 5 -20.13 -4.12 8.59
N ARG A 6 -19.48 -5.27 8.85
CA ARG A 6 -18.50 -5.91 7.95
C ARG A 6 -17.42 -4.94 7.49
N ASP A 7 -16.97 -4.10 8.42
CA ASP A 7 -15.96 -3.09 8.16
C ASP A 7 -14.64 -3.75 7.70
N PRO A 8 -14.21 -3.53 6.43
CA PRO A 8 -12.98 -4.08 5.91
C PRO A 8 -11.76 -3.26 6.30
N GLY A 9 -11.86 -2.26 7.18
CA GLY A 9 -10.76 -1.35 7.54
C GLY A 9 -9.50 -2.03 8.08
N ALA A 10 -9.57 -3.29 8.51
CA ALA A 10 -8.42 -4.10 8.89
C ALA A 10 -7.80 -4.92 7.73
N ILE A 11 -8.24 -4.76 6.49
CA ILE A 11 -7.67 -5.43 5.32
C ILE A 11 -6.85 -4.39 4.53
N PRO A 12 -5.61 -4.68 4.11
CA PRO A 12 -4.85 -3.82 3.21
C PRO A 12 -5.59 -3.60 1.87
N GLU A 13 -5.59 -2.36 1.38
CA GLU A 13 -6.32 -1.97 0.17
C GLU A 13 -5.88 -2.78 -1.07
N ASP A 14 -4.60 -3.10 -1.20
CA ASP A 14 -4.09 -3.94 -2.29
C ASP A 14 -4.59 -5.39 -2.23
N GLU A 15 -4.82 -5.97 -1.04
CA GLU A 15 -5.49 -7.27 -0.91
C GLU A 15 -6.97 -7.17 -1.29
N MET A 16 -7.68 -6.10 -0.88
CA MET A 16 -9.07 -5.89 -1.28
C MET A 16 -9.20 -5.81 -2.81
N TRP A 17 -8.35 -5.00 -3.46
CA TRP A 17 -8.38 -4.84 -4.92
C TRP A 17 -7.96 -6.10 -5.66
N ARG A 18 -7.03 -6.88 -5.12
CA ARG A 18 -6.66 -8.19 -5.65
C ARG A 18 -7.87 -9.13 -5.70
N TRP A 19 -8.66 -9.22 -4.63
CA TRP A 19 -9.86 -10.07 -4.60
C TRP A 19 -10.92 -9.58 -5.59
N VAL A 20 -11.24 -8.28 -5.57
CA VAL A 20 -12.23 -7.66 -6.47
C VAL A 20 -11.89 -7.91 -7.94
N ARG A 21 -10.61 -7.76 -8.32
CA ARG A 21 -10.16 -7.97 -9.71
C ARG A 21 -10.13 -9.44 -10.08
N LYS A 22 -9.62 -10.31 -9.21
CA LYS A 22 -9.50 -11.75 -9.48
C LYS A 22 -10.87 -12.42 -9.63
N GLU A 23 -11.83 -12.02 -8.80
CA GLU A 23 -13.16 -12.66 -8.76
C GLU A 23 -14.19 -11.92 -9.61
N GLY A 24 -13.93 -10.67 -9.98
CA GLY A 24 -14.90 -9.83 -10.71
C GLY A 24 -16.17 -9.58 -9.90
N LYS A 25 -16.06 -9.56 -8.56
CA LYS A 25 -17.19 -9.37 -7.63
C LYS A 25 -17.02 -8.08 -6.83
N PRO A 26 -18.12 -7.37 -6.50
CA PRO A 26 -18.06 -6.25 -5.57
C PRO A 26 -17.50 -6.72 -4.22
N LEU A 27 -16.66 -5.89 -3.60
CA LEU A 27 -16.05 -6.22 -2.30
C LEU A 27 -17.11 -6.64 -1.27
N HIS A 28 -18.25 -5.96 -1.22
CA HIS A 28 -19.36 -6.31 -0.32
C HIS A 28 -19.85 -7.75 -0.46
N ASP A 29 -19.91 -8.29 -1.69
CA ASP A 29 -20.32 -9.68 -1.93
C ASP A 29 -19.23 -10.67 -1.51
N ILE A 30 -17.96 -10.32 -1.69
CA ILE A 30 -16.80 -11.09 -1.19
C ILE A 30 -16.84 -11.16 0.34
N LEU A 31 -17.05 -10.02 1.00
CA LEU A 31 -17.19 -9.95 2.46
C LEU A 31 -18.40 -10.73 2.97
N LEU A 32 -19.42 -10.95 2.13
CA LEU A 32 -20.59 -11.79 2.42
C LEU A 32 -20.35 -13.29 2.23
N GLY A 33 -19.19 -13.69 1.68
CA GLY A 33 -18.94 -15.07 1.28
C GLY A 33 -19.81 -15.51 0.10
N ARG A 34 -20.20 -14.57 -0.76
CA ARG A 34 -20.98 -14.83 -1.99
C ARG A 34 -20.09 -14.99 -3.23
N SER A 35 -18.81 -15.26 -3.02
CA SER A 35 -17.79 -15.46 -4.05
C SER A 35 -16.80 -16.54 -3.61
N ASP A 36 -15.67 -16.67 -4.33
CA ASP A 36 -14.68 -17.73 -4.08
C ASP A 36 -13.87 -17.49 -2.79
N HIS A 37 -13.87 -16.25 -2.27
CA HIS A 37 -13.22 -15.89 -1.01
C HIS A 37 -14.23 -15.38 0.02
N GLN A 38 -13.96 -15.68 1.29
CA GLN A 38 -14.57 -15.04 2.44
C GLN A 38 -13.46 -14.70 3.44
N PRO A 39 -12.98 -13.45 3.51
CA PRO A 39 -11.92 -13.09 4.43
C PRO A 39 -12.40 -13.14 5.88
N ASP A 40 -11.53 -13.60 6.78
CA ASP A 40 -11.82 -13.58 8.22
C ASP A 40 -11.58 -12.17 8.79
N LEU A 41 -12.63 -11.35 8.73
CA LEU A 41 -12.61 -10.00 9.31
C LEU A 41 -12.33 -10.02 10.81
N GLN A 42 -12.74 -11.08 11.53
CA GLN A 42 -12.51 -11.16 12.97
C GLN A 42 -11.03 -11.42 13.26
N ALA A 43 -10.37 -12.29 12.50
CA ALA A 43 -8.92 -12.48 12.58
C ALA A 43 -8.16 -11.19 12.24
N ALA A 44 -8.51 -10.53 11.13
CA ALA A 44 -7.87 -9.27 10.73
C ALA A 44 -7.98 -8.18 11.81
N TRP A 45 -9.17 -7.98 12.38
CA TRP A 45 -9.35 -7.01 13.48
C TRP A 45 -8.64 -7.42 14.78
N ARG A 46 -8.63 -8.72 15.13
CA ARG A 46 -7.88 -9.21 16.31
C ARG A 46 -6.38 -8.96 16.18
N ALA A 47 -5.83 -9.13 14.98
CA ALA A 47 -4.44 -8.83 14.70
C ALA A 47 -4.17 -7.32 14.73
N ALA A 48 -5.05 -6.52 14.12
CA ALA A 48 -4.95 -5.06 14.16
C ALA A 48 -5.01 -4.51 15.61
N ASP A 49 -5.83 -5.11 16.47
CA ASP A 49 -5.94 -4.73 17.88
C ASP A 49 -4.66 -5.01 18.69
N GLN A 50 -3.69 -5.77 18.16
CA GLN A 50 -2.38 -5.96 18.80
C GLN A 50 -1.46 -4.75 18.64
N VAL A 51 -1.74 -3.85 17.69
CA VAL A 51 -0.96 -2.64 17.50
C VAL A 51 -0.99 -1.80 18.78
N GLY A 52 0.20 -1.50 19.32
CA GLY A 52 0.36 -0.78 20.59
C GLY A 52 0.26 -1.63 21.86
N ARG A 53 0.04 -2.96 21.79
CA ARG A 53 -0.09 -3.82 22.99
C ARG A 53 1.23 -4.37 23.55
N LEU A 54 2.39 -4.05 22.96
CA LEU A 54 3.72 -4.54 23.36
C LEU A 54 3.83 -6.08 23.52
N ASP A 55 2.87 -6.84 22.96
CA ASP A 55 2.90 -8.30 22.92
C ASP A 55 3.67 -8.78 21.69
N PHE A 56 5.00 -8.75 21.80
CA PHE A 56 5.87 -9.20 20.71
C PHE A 56 5.75 -10.69 20.44
N ALA A 57 5.51 -11.51 21.48
CA ALA A 57 5.38 -12.95 21.31
C ALA A 57 4.13 -13.30 20.48
N GLY A 58 2.99 -12.66 20.80
CA GLY A 58 1.76 -12.80 20.03
C GLY A 58 1.93 -12.31 18.58
N ALA A 59 2.57 -11.16 18.37
CA ALA A 59 2.82 -10.66 17.02
C ALA A 59 3.77 -11.57 16.21
N LEU A 60 4.83 -12.10 16.81
CA LEU A 60 5.72 -13.07 16.15
C LEU A 60 5.00 -14.37 15.77
N GLU A 61 3.99 -14.79 16.52
CA GLU A 61 3.18 -15.94 16.15
C GLU A 61 2.24 -15.63 14.97
N LEU A 62 1.63 -14.44 14.95
CA LEU A 62 0.78 -14.00 13.84
C LEU A 62 1.54 -13.91 12.51
N LEU A 63 2.86 -13.65 12.52
CA LEU A 63 3.70 -13.70 11.32
C LEU A 63 3.74 -15.09 10.65
N LYS A 64 3.38 -16.16 11.36
CA LYS A 64 3.32 -17.52 10.81
C LYS A 64 1.94 -17.87 10.22
N SER A 65 0.96 -16.98 10.35
CA SER A 65 -0.39 -17.21 9.85
C SER A 65 -0.39 -17.39 8.34
N ALA A 66 -1.29 -18.25 7.84
CA ALA A 66 -1.61 -18.34 6.43
C ALA A 66 -2.32 -17.07 5.91
N ASP A 67 -3.01 -16.34 6.78
CA ASP A 67 -3.72 -15.10 6.43
C ASP A 67 -2.73 -13.93 6.30
N PRO A 68 -2.60 -13.32 5.10
CA PRO A 68 -1.74 -12.15 4.91
C PRO A 68 -2.15 -10.94 5.76
N ASN A 69 -3.42 -10.81 6.15
CA ASN A 69 -3.88 -9.70 6.98
C ASN A 69 -3.31 -9.80 8.41
N GLU A 70 -3.27 -11.01 8.97
CA GLU A 70 -2.67 -11.25 10.28
C GLU A 70 -1.16 -10.99 10.25
N ARG A 71 -0.48 -11.46 9.19
CA ARG A 71 0.95 -11.18 9.00
C ARG A 71 1.22 -9.68 8.84
N TYR A 72 0.42 -8.97 8.06
CA TYR A 72 0.57 -7.53 7.85
C TYR A 72 0.45 -6.76 9.18
N TRP A 73 -0.59 -7.02 9.96
CA TRP A 73 -0.76 -6.37 11.25
C TRP A 73 0.29 -6.78 12.28
N ALA A 74 0.81 -8.00 12.20
CA ALA A 74 1.92 -8.43 13.04
C ALA A 74 3.18 -7.57 12.81
N VAL A 75 3.53 -7.29 11.55
CA VAL A 75 4.67 -6.41 11.21
C VAL A 75 4.46 -5.01 11.82
N ILE A 76 3.25 -4.46 11.68
CA ILE A 76 2.91 -3.14 12.23
C ILE A 76 2.95 -3.16 13.77
N ALA A 77 2.43 -4.21 14.41
CA ALA A 77 2.42 -4.33 15.86
C ALA A 77 3.85 -4.41 16.43
N LEU A 78 4.72 -5.21 15.80
CA LEU A 78 6.14 -5.30 16.18
C LEU A 78 6.86 -3.96 16.02
N ARG A 79 6.71 -3.32 14.86
CA ARG A 79 7.35 -2.05 14.54
C ARG A 79 6.87 -0.92 15.47
N SER A 80 5.57 -0.75 15.62
CA SER A 80 4.97 0.30 16.46
C SER A 80 5.26 0.10 17.94
N GLY A 81 5.41 -1.15 18.38
CA GLY A 81 5.81 -1.48 19.75
C GLY A 81 7.30 -1.32 20.01
N GLY A 82 8.13 -1.05 19.00
CA GLY A 82 9.57 -0.87 19.16
C GLY A 82 10.35 -2.18 19.29
N TYR A 83 9.92 -3.26 18.64
CA TYR A 83 10.69 -4.50 18.58
C TYR A 83 12.05 -4.27 17.92
N GLU A 84 13.14 -4.60 18.61
CA GLU A 84 14.50 -4.24 18.17
C GLU A 84 15.11 -5.23 17.15
N HIS A 85 14.48 -6.38 16.90
CA HIS A 85 15.04 -7.44 16.06
C HIS A 85 14.40 -7.49 14.67
N GLY A 86 14.25 -6.33 14.01
CA GLY A 86 13.64 -6.21 12.69
C GLY A 86 14.26 -7.14 11.64
N GLU A 87 15.58 -7.34 11.69
CA GLU A 87 16.32 -8.29 10.84
C GLU A 87 15.75 -9.72 10.82
N GLN A 88 15.10 -10.18 11.91
CA GLN A 88 14.45 -11.49 11.93
C GLN A 88 13.31 -11.60 10.91
N LEU A 89 12.75 -10.47 10.47
CA LEU A 89 11.70 -10.41 9.48
C LEU A 89 12.23 -10.34 8.05
N ALA A 90 13.55 -10.34 7.81
CA ALA A 90 14.11 -10.21 6.47
C ALA A 90 13.65 -11.31 5.49
N GLY A 91 13.22 -12.48 5.99
CA GLY A 91 12.59 -13.52 5.17
C GLY A 91 11.25 -13.11 4.56
N TYR A 92 10.52 -12.19 5.19
CA TYR A 92 9.22 -11.69 4.72
C TYR A 92 9.36 -10.63 3.63
N LEU A 93 10.57 -10.22 3.25
CA LEU A 93 10.81 -9.45 2.03
C LEU A 93 10.39 -10.22 0.76
N ASP A 94 10.21 -11.53 0.86
CA ASP A 94 9.76 -12.41 -0.22
C ASP A 94 8.38 -13.05 0.06
N ASP A 95 7.61 -12.52 1.04
CA ASP A 95 6.24 -12.95 1.34
C ASP A 95 5.34 -12.95 0.10
N ILE A 96 4.34 -13.83 0.00
CA ILE A 96 3.44 -13.87 -1.16
C ILE A 96 2.61 -12.58 -1.27
N SER A 97 2.20 -12.00 -0.14
CA SER A 97 1.43 -10.76 -0.08
C SER A 97 2.31 -9.53 -0.27
N ALA A 98 1.95 -8.68 -1.23
CA ALA A 98 2.65 -7.43 -1.46
C ALA A 98 2.54 -6.49 -0.26
N SER A 99 1.39 -6.49 0.46
CA SER A 99 1.20 -5.68 1.66
C SER A 99 2.23 -6.03 2.73
N VAL A 100 2.44 -7.32 2.98
CA VAL A 100 3.42 -7.81 3.97
C VAL A 100 4.84 -7.47 3.53
N ARG A 101 5.21 -7.78 2.28
CA ARG A 101 6.56 -7.49 1.77
C ARG A 101 6.91 -6.01 1.84
N ILE A 102 5.97 -5.13 1.47
CA ILE A 102 6.19 -3.68 1.47
C ILE A 102 6.31 -3.16 2.90
N GLU A 103 5.48 -3.62 3.84
CA GLU A 103 5.56 -3.16 5.23
C GLU A 103 6.89 -3.58 5.88
N VAL A 104 7.34 -4.80 5.62
CA VAL A 104 8.65 -5.29 6.09
C VAL A 104 9.78 -4.51 5.43
N ALA A 105 9.70 -4.25 4.13
CA ALA A 105 10.72 -3.47 3.43
C ALA A 105 10.75 -2.00 3.92
N ASP A 106 9.60 -1.39 4.20
CA ASP A 106 9.53 -0.05 4.77
C ASP A 106 10.23 0.00 6.13
N TRP A 107 9.96 -0.98 7.01
CA TRP A 107 10.65 -1.07 8.29
C TRP A 107 12.17 -1.25 8.09
N LEU A 108 12.60 -2.30 7.39
CA LEU A 108 14.01 -2.64 7.23
C LEU A 108 14.81 -1.57 6.47
N ALA A 109 14.17 -0.75 5.64
CA ALA A 109 14.82 0.37 4.97
C ALA A 109 15.34 1.46 5.94
N ARG A 110 14.72 1.56 7.13
CA ARG A 110 15.14 2.48 8.19
C ARG A 110 16.36 1.97 8.95
N GLU A 111 16.63 0.68 8.88
CA GLU A 111 17.78 0.04 9.53
C GLU A 111 18.99 0.05 8.59
N LYS A 112 20.10 0.66 9.03
CA LYS A 112 21.30 0.83 8.18
C LYS A 112 21.84 -0.50 7.62
N GLY A 113 21.74 -1.59 8.38
CA GLY A 113 22.23 -2.91 7.99
C GLY A 113 21.46 -3.55 6.83
N SER A 114 20.13 -3.38 6.82
CA SER A 114 19.24 -3.95 5.81
C SER A 114 18.77 -2.99 4.72
N ARG A 115 19.08 -1.69 4.86
CA ARG A 115 18.55 -0.62 4.01
C ARG A 115 18.60 -0.93 2.53
N LYS A 116 19.76 -1.32 2.02
CA LYS A 116 19.95 -1.61 0.60
C LYS A 116 19.02 -2.72 0.11
N ARG A 117 18.98 -3.84 0.83
CA ARG A 117 18.13 -4.99 0.48
C ARG A 117 16.65 -4.62 0.50
N ALA A 118 16.24 -3.82 1.48
CA ALA A 118 14.88 -3.34 1.62
C ALA A 118 14.49 -2.35 0.50
N LEU A 119 15.37 -1.41 0.15
CA LEU A 119 15.18 -0.49 -0.98
C LEU A 119 15.14 -1.23 -2.32
N ASP A 120 15.97 -2.25 -2.52
CA ASP A 120 15.89 -3.12 -3.70
C ASP A 120 14.52 -3.79 -3.81
N ARG A 121 13.89 -4.15 -2.68
CA ARG A 121 12.53 -4.68 -2.68
C ARG A 121 11.51 -3.62 -3.05
N LEU A 122 11.54 -2.46 -2.39
CA LEU A 122 10.58 -1.37 -2.65
C LEU A 122 10.67 -0.88 -4.10
N THR A 123 11.88 -0.73 -4.65
CA THR A 123 12.08 -0.27 -6.03
C THR A 123 11.55 -1.26 -7.07
N ARG A 124 11.61 -2.58 -6.80
CA ARG A 124 10.95 -3.59 -7.65
C ARG A 124 9.43 -3.41 -7.67
N GLU A 125 8.83 -3.18 -6.50
CA GLU A 125 7.38 -2.99 -6.37
C GLU A 125 6.85 -1.73 -7.08
N LEU A 126 7.70 -0.71 -7.34
CA LEU A 126 7.31 0.45 -8.16
C LEU A 126 6.88 0.09 -9.58
N THR A 127 7.24 -1.11 -10.05
CA THR A 127 6.87 -1.62 -11.38
C THR A 127 5.77 -2.66 -11.36
N HIS A 128 5.15 -2.90 -10.20
CA HIS A 128 4.05 -3.84 -10.05
C HIS A 128 2.87 -3.49 -10.97
N GLU A 129 2.19 -4.51 -11.51
CA GLU A 129 1.08 -4.33 -12.46
C GLU A 129 -0.14 -3.68 -11.81
N ASP A 130 -0.39 -4.01 -10.54
CA ASP A 130 -1.37 -3.31 -9.72
C ASP A 130 -0.77 -2.03 -9.16
N TRP A 131 -1.35 -0.90 -9.57
CA TRP A 131 -0.87 0.42 -9.18
C TRP A 131 -1.09 0.71 -7.69
N TRP A 132 -2.00 0.01 -7.00
CA TRP A 132 -2.15 0.12 -5.54
C TRP A 132 -0.90 -0.38 -4.80
N VAL A 133 -0.33 -1.49 -5.26
CA VAL A 133 0.93 -2.04 -4.75
C VAL A 133 2.08 -1.07 -5.07
N ALA A 134 2.17 -0.60 -6.31
CA ALA A 134 3.19 0.36 -6.71
C ALA A 134 3.10 1.68 -5.93
N LEU A 135 1.89 2.15 -5.62
CA LEU A 135 1.65 3.36 -4.83
C LEU A 135 2.10 3.18 -3.38
N ARG A 136 1.80 2.04 -2.75
CA ARG A 136 2.29 1.75 -1.39
C ARG A 136 3.82 1.72 -1.33
N ALA A 137 4.48 1.09 -2.29
CA ALA A 137 5.94 1.10 -2.37
C ALA A 137 6.52 2.50 -2.64
N CYS A 138 5.88 3.27 -3.52
CA CYS A 138 6.22 4.66 -3.80
C CYS A 138 6.14 5.51 -2.52
N ARG A 139 5.06 5.36 -1.76
CA ARG A 139 4.84 6.06 -0.49
C ARG A 139 5.85 5.65 0.58
N ALA A 140 6.21 4.38 0.68
CA ALA A 140 7.27 3.92 1.59
C ALA A 140 8.61 4.60 1.26
N ILE A 141 9.00 4.63 -0.01
CA ILE A 141 10.21 5.34 -0.49
C ILE A 141 10.13 6.84 -0.22
N GLU A 142 8.98 7.46 -0.49
CA GLU A 142 8.76 8.89 -0.21
C GLU A 142 8.98 9.22 1.27
N LEU A 143 8.42 8.40 2.17
CA LEU A 143 8.52 8.59 3.62
C LEU A 143 9.92 8.32 4.19
N LEU A 144 10.75 7.55 3.49
CA LEU A 144 12.16 7.36 3.85
C LEU A 144 13.00 8.61 3.50
N GLY A 145 12.60 9.38 2.48
CA GLY A 145 13.28 10.62 2.09
C GLY A 145 14.75 10.40 1.75
N GLU A 146 15.64 11.15 2.41
CA GLU A 146 17.09 11.09 2.20
C GLU A 146 17.68 9.68 2.39
N ASP A 147 17.13 8.89 3.32
CA ASP A 147 17.56 7.51 3.53
C ASP A 147 17.28 6.60 2.32
N ALA A 148 16.37 7.00 1.43
CA ALA A 148 16.07 6.31 0.17
C ALA A 148 16.68 7.00 -1.06
N ARG A 149 17.73 7.83 -0.91
CA ARG A 149 18.39 8.50 -2.06
C ARG A 149 18.82 7.53 -3.16
N GLU A 150 19.18 6.29 -2.85
CA GLU A 150 19.49 5.25 -3.86
C GLU A 150 18.30 4.92 -4.79
N ALA A 151 17.05 5.16 -4.36
CA ALA A 151 15.86 4.97 -5.17
C ALA A 151 15.58 6.12 -6.17
N LEU A 152 16.36 7.19 -6.12
CA LEU A 152 16.23 8.38 -6.98
C LEU A 152 16.00 8.09 -8.47
N PRO A 153 16.82 7.26 -9.16
CA PRO A 153 16.60 6.98 -10.58
C PRO A 153 15.25 6.30 -10.85
N PHE A 154 14.77 5.44 -9.94
CA PHE A 154 13.49 4.74 -10.09
C PHE A 154 12.32 5.70 -9.89
N MET A 155 12.40 6.58 -8.88
CA MET A 155 11.38 7.59 -8.60
C MET A 155 11.28 8.62 -9.72
N LYS A 156 12.41 9.07 -10.31
CA LYS A 156 12.43 9.92 -11.52
C LYS A 156 11.69 9.27 -12.69
N LYS A 157 11.97 7.99 -12.94
CA LYS A 157 11.33 7.22 -14.02
C LYS A 157 9.83 7.06 -13.78
N LEU A 158 9.43 6.76 -12.54
CA LEU A 158 8.02 6.61 -12.16
C LEU A 158 7.26 7.93 -12.31
N TYR A 159 7.85 9.04 -11.84
CA TYR A 159 7.30 10.38 -11.99
C TYR A 159 7.09 10.74 -13.46
N ALA A 160 8.15 10.68 -14.28
CA ALA A 160 8.10 11.04 -15.69
C ALA A 160 7.08 10.19 -16.47
N LYS A 161 6.98 8.89 -16.14
CA LYS A 161 6.00 7.98 -16.76
C LYS A 161 4.56 8.39 -16.46
N ASN A 162 4.27 8.94 -15.28
CA ASN A 162 2.90 9.11 -14.80
C ASN A 162 2.41 10.57 -14.76
N ARG A 163 3.30 11.57 -14.66
CA ARG A 163 2.96 12.98 -14.41
C ARG A 163 1.92 13.59 -15.35
N ASN A 164 1.92 13.14 -16.61
CA ASN A 164 1.05 13.65 -17.67
C ASN A 164 0.01 12.63 -18.14
N ARG A 165 -0.12 11.47 -17.47
CA ARG A 165 -1.12 10.45 -17.77
C ARG A 165 -2.39 10.72 -16.98
N LYS A 166 -3.53 10.52 -17.63
CA LYS A 166 -4.85 10.64 -16.98
C LYS A 166 -5.16 9.41 -16.12
N GLY A 167 -5.93 9.63 -15.07
CA GLY A 167 -6.45 8.60 -14.17
C GLY A 167 -5.80 8.63 -12.79
N ASP A 168 -6.50 8.06 -11.83
CA ASP A 168 -6.17 8.15 -10.41
C ASP A 168 -4.81 7.52 -10.08
N GLY A 169 -4.53 6.33 -10.62
CA GLY A 169 -3.26 5.64 -10.38
C GLY A 169 -2.04 6.46 -10.83
N PRO A 170 -1.97 6.90 -12.10
CA PRO A 170 -0.91 7.81 -12.54
C PRO A 170 -0.83 9.10 -11.72
N PHE A 171 -1.96 9.70 -11.35
CA PHE A 171 -1.98 10.89 -10.50
C PHE A 171 -1.30 10.63 -9.15
N TYR A 172 -1.73 9.62 -8.39
CA TYR A 172 -1.16 9.35 -7.07
C TYR A 172 0.30 8.89 -7.13
N LEU A 173 0.66 8.10 -8.14
CA LEU A 173 2.05 7.69 -8.37
C LEU A 173 2.94 8.90 -8.66
N ALA A 174 2.51 9.82 -9.52
CA ALA A 174 3.24 11.04 -9.82
C ALA A 174 3.26 12.02 -8.63
N PHE A 175 2.18 12.07 -7.84
CA PHE A 175 2.10 12.93 -6.67
C PHE A 175 3.13 12.50 -5.61
N SER A 176 3.13 11.22 -5.24
CA SER A 176 4.05 10.67 -4.24
C SER A 176 5.50 10.67 -4.73
N SER A 177 5.75 10.27 -5.99
CA SER A 177 7.11 10.34 -6.54
C SER A 177 7.60 11.77 -6.73
N GLY A 178 6.73 12.71 -7.08
CA GLY A 178 7.06 14.14 -7.16
C GLY A 178 7.45 14.71 -5.80
N ALA A 179 6.69 14.42 -4.74
CA ALA A 179 7.01 14.87 -3.38
C ALA A 179 8.38 14.35 -2.90
N PHE A 180 8.73 13.09 -3.21
CA PHE A 180 10.06 12.56 -2.95
C PHE A 180 11.16 13.32 -3.72
N LEU A 181 10.94 13.59 -5.01
CA LEU A 181 11.89 14.32 -5.86
C LEU A 181 12.10 15.76 -5.35
N ASP A 182 11.02 16.47 -5.03
CA ASP A 182 11.04 17.82 -4.46
C ASP A 182 11.83 17.84 -3.14
N GLY A 183 11.58 16.85 -2.26
CA GLY A 183 12.29 16.71 -0.99
C GLY A 183 13.80 16.53 -1.14
N LEU A 184 14.27 16.01 -2.28
CA LEU A 184 15.69 15.86 -2.61
C LEU A 184 16.26 17.00 -3.47
N GLY A 185 15.46 18.05 -3.73
CA GLY A 185 15.86 19.22 -4.53
C GLY A 185 15.84 18.98 -6.04
N GLU A 186 15.19 17.91 -6.51
CA GLU A 186 14.99 17.68 -7.93
C GLU A 186 13.86 18.57 -8.47
N LYS A 187 13.92 18.86 -9.79
CA LYS A 187 12.88 19.67 -10.43
C LYS A 187 11.64 18.82 -10.70
N THR A 188 10.49 19.25 -10.20
CA THR A 188 9.17 18.75 -10.58
C THR A 188 8.30 19.86 -11.17
N GLU A 189 7.12 19.47 -11.66
CA GLU A 189 6.13 20.39 -12.23
C GLU A 189 5.01 20.60 -11.20
N PRO A 190 4.75 21.84 -10.76
CA PRO A 190 3.68 22.14 -9.80
C PRO A 190 2.33 21.60 -10.26
N TRP A 191 1.56 21.06 -9.32
CA TRP A 191 0.17 20.67 -9.58
C TRP A 191 -0.72 21.89 -9.69
N ASP A 192 -1.57 21.92 -10.71
CA ASP A 192 -2.66 22.88 -10.80
C ASP A 192 -3.95 22.25 -10.29
N PHE A 193 -4.35 22.68 -9.09
CA PHE A 193 -5.58 22.24 -8.43
C PHE A 193 -6.74 23.23 -8.64
N ALA A 194 -6.59 24.23 -9.51
CA ALA A 194 -7.66 25.14 -9.84
C ALA A 194 -8.84 24.40 -10.49
N PRO A 195 -10.09 24.84 -10.25
CA PRO A 195 -11.25 24.26 -10.92
C PRO A 195 -11.07 24.27 -12.46
N GLY A 196 -11.12 23.08 -13.08
CA GLY A 196 -11.01 22.93 -14.54
C GLY A 196 -9.60 22.67 -15.10
N ALA A 197 -8.56 22.62 -14.26
CA ALA A 197 -7.15 22.43 -14.68
C ALA A 197 -6.80 21.05 -15.26
N GLY A 198 -7.75 20.11 -15.35
CA GLY A 198 -7.63 18.93 -16.23
C GLY A 198 -6.70 17.80 -15.79
N ALA A 199 -6.13 17.83 -14.57
CA ALA A 199 -5.35 16.72 -14.00
C ALA A 199 -6.20 15.71 -13.22
N PHE A 200 -7.39 16.12 -12.75
CA PHE A 200 -8.38 15.21 -12.19
C PHE A 200 -9.16 14.55 -13.31
N THR A 201 -9.58 13.31 -13.10
CA THR A 201 -10.59 12.62 -13.92
C THR A 201 -11.69 13.63 -14.25
N PRO A 202 -11.82 14.08 -15.52
CA PRO A 202 -12.77 15.14 -15.83
C PRO A 202 -14.15 14.65 -15.43
N GLU A 203 -14.94 15.49 -14.76
CA GLU A 203 -16.30 15.12 -14.40
C GLU A 203 -17.01 14.60 -15.65
N PRO A 204 -17.61 13.41 -15.60
CA PRO A 204 -18.30 12.88 -16.75
C PRO A 204 -19.36 13.88 -17.20
N LYS A 205 -19.32 14.25 -18.48
CA LYS A 205 -20.21 15.27 -19.06
C LYS A 205 -21.69 14.86 -19.00
N LYS A 206 -21.97 13.55 -18.85
CA LYS A 206 -23.32 13.00 -18.74
C LYS A 206 -23.59 12.57 -17.31
N LYS A 207 -24.78 12.92 -16.79
CA LYS A 207 -25.24 12.55 -15.45
C LYS A 207 -25.19 11.04 -15.19
N GLN A 208 -25.53 10.21 -16.18
CA GLN A 208 -25.44 8.74 -16.07
C GLN A 208 -24.01 8.22 -15.87
N ASP A 209 -23.01 8.88 -16.47
CA ASP A 209 -21.61 8.50 -16.32
C ASP A 209 -21.04 8.99 -14.97
N ARG A 210 -21.59 10.09 -14.41
CA ARG A 210 -21.31 10.52 -13.04
C ARG A 210 -21.80 9.50 -12.00
N ASP A 211 -22.99 8.95 -12.22
CA ASP A 211 -23.56 7.92 -11.32
C ASP A 211 -22.79 6.58 -11.43
N ARG A 212 -22.27 6.24 -12.62
CA ARG A 212 -21.38 5.07 -12.80
C ARG A 212 -20.00 5.26 -12.19
N ALA A 213 -19.38 6.44 -12.34
CA ALA A 213 -18.09 6.73 -11.71
C ALA A 213 -18.16 6.71 -10.16
N ARG A 214 -19.33 7.00 -9.58
CA ARG A 214 -19.58 6.88 -8.12
C ARG A 214 -19.84 5.46 -7.65
N ILE A 215 -20.25 4.56 -8.54
CA ILE A 215 -20.61 3.17 -8.24
C ILE A 215 -19.70 2.30 -9.10
N GLY A 216 -18.41 2.22 -8.76
CA GLY A 216 -17.34 1.61 -9.57
C GLY A 216 -17.75 0.33 -10.30
N ARG A 217 -18.19 0.49 -11.55
CA ARG A 217 -18.43 -0.56 -12.54
C ARG A 217 -17.71 -0.19 -13.82
#